data_AF-A0A0N0M9J3-F1
#
_entry.id   AF-A0A0N0M9J3-F1
#
_cell.length_a   1.000
_cell.length_b   1.000
_cell.length_c   1.000
_cell.angle_alpha   90.00
_cell.angle_beta   90.00
_cell.angle_gamma   90.00
#
_symmetry.space_group_name_H-M   'P 1'
#
loop_
_entity.id
_entity.type
_entity.pdbx_description
1 polymer ?
#
loop_
_entity_poly.entity_id
_entity_poly.type
_entity_poly.pdbx_seq_one_letter_code
_entity_poly.pdbx_strand_id
1 'polypeptide(L)'
;MAFKTVESVLQPDPRFADLYAVENGAARRMTLADHHGALASVGLTGAAPADVVAAFDRARNTIIYAFFDYDLFVVGEVQVFGAFELALKHRLYGPGGAARGTLRNLVEKARKAGVLPALVPGPTMVSDPIEALIALRNGLSHGTTDIHSPGMALEVVAACASWIDHVFPSTP
;
A
#
# COMPACT_ATOMS: atom_id res chain seq x y z
N MET A 1 -5.91 -5.78 -18.90
CA MET A 1 -6.19 -5.11 -20.21
C MET A 1 -5.37 -5.73 -21.35
N ALA A 2 -5.58 -5.29 -22.60
CA ALA A 2 -4.67 -5.59 -23.71
C ALA A 2 -3.34 -4.80 -23.55
N PHE A 3 -2.24 -5.36 -24.06
CA PHE A 3 -0.93 -4.71 -24.06
C PHE A 3 -0.98 -3.38 -24.83
N LYS A 4 -0.58 -2.28 -24.18
CA LYS A 4 -0.69 -0.92 -24.76
C LYS A 4 0.33 -0.71 -25.89
N THR A 5 -0.06 0.08 -26.89
CA THR A 5 0.85 0.54 -27.94
C THR A 5 1.66 1.75 -27.46
N VAL A 6 2.74 2.09 -28.19
CA VAL A 6 3.58 3.26 -27.87
C VAL A 6 2.75 4.55 -27.88
N GLU A 7 1.78 4.68 -28.79
CA GLU A 7 0.94 5.88 -28.95
C GLU A 7 -0.08 6.03 -27.82
N SER A 8 -0.47 4.91 -27.18
CA SER A 8 -1.52 4.89 -26.16
C SER A 8 -0.97 4.76 -24.73
N VAL A 9 0.32 4.48 -24.55
CA VAL A 9 0.91 4.19 -23.24
C VAL A 9 0.73 5.34 -22.23
N LEU A 10 0.75 6.59 -22.70
CA LEU A 10 0.53 7.80 -21.88
C LEU A 10 -0.93 8.29 -21.86
N GLN A 11 -1.86 7.59 -22.52
CA GLN A 11 -3.27 7.92 -22.40
C GLN A 11 -3.82 7.37 -21.08
N PRO A 12 -4.65 8.12 -20.34
CA PRO A 12 -5.28 7.64 -19.12
C PRO A 12 -6.01 6.32 -19.36
N ASP A 13 -5.95 5.41 -18.40
CA ASP A 13 -6.72 4.17 -18.46
C ASP A 13 -8.22 4.51 -18.51
N PRO A 14 -9.03 3.89 -19.39
CA PRO A 14 -10.47 4.15 -19.47
C PRO A 14 -11.22 4.00 -18.16
N ARG A 15 -10.73 3.19 -17.21
CA ARG A 15 -11.33 3.04 -15.87
C ARG A 15 -11.23 4.30 -15.01
N PHE A 16 -10.37 5.25 -15.36
CA PHE A 16 -10.33 6.58 -14.73
C PHE A 16 -11.33 7.57 -15.34
N ALA A 17 -11.99 7.25 -16.46
CA ALA A 17 -12.85 8.20 -17.18
C ALA A 17 -14.04 8.71 -16.36
N ASP A 18 -14.51 7.90 -15.41
CA ASP A 18 -15.65 8.18 -14.54
C ASP A 18 -15.25 8.59 -13.11
N LEU A 19 -13.96 8.82 -12.86
CA LEU A 19 -13.48 9.34 -11.58
C LEU A 19 -13.38 10.86 -11.61
N TYR A 20 -13.92 11.49 -10.57
CA TYR A 20 -14.03 12.94 -10.46
C TYR A 20 -13.34 13.43 -9.18
N ALA A 21 -12.64 14.55 -9.31
CA ALA A 21 -12.17 15.36 -8.20
C ALA A 21 -13.13 16.54 -8.00
N VAL A 22 -13.29 16.99 -6.76
CA VAL A 22 -14.08 18.19 -6.43
C VAL A 22 -13.12 19.37 -6.25
N GLU A 23 -13.25 20.39 -7.08
CA GLU A 23 -12.48 21.63 -6.99
C GLU A 23 -13.44 22.81 -6.90
N ASN A 24 -13.32 23.63 -5.85
CA ASN A 24 -14.20 24.78 -5.59
C ASN A 24 -15.70 24.44 -5.66
N GLY A 25 -16.08 23.24 -5.19
CA GLY A 25 -17.47 22.76 -5.20
C GLY A 25 -17.97 22.23 -6.55
N ALA A 26 -17.15 22.26 -7.60
CA ALA A 26 -17.48 21.68 -8.90
C ALA A 26 -16.76 20.35 -9.11
N ALA A 27 -17.48 19.35 -9.63
CA ALA A 27 -16.89 18.08 -10.02
C ALA A 27 -16.22 18.23 -11.41
N ARG A 28 -14.95 17.81 -11.50
CA ARG A 28 -14.22 17.68 -12.77
C ARG A 28 -13.53 16.33 -12.83
N ARG A 29 -13.22 15.87 -14.05
CA ARG A 29 -12.48 14.60 -14.21
C ARG A 29 -11.18 14.64 -13.44
N MET A 30 -10.86 13.51 -12.82
CA MET A 30 -9.61 13.28 -12.14
C MET A 30 -8.46 13.35 -13.14
N THR A 31 -7.42 14.09 -12.77
CA THR A 31 -6.20 14.23 -13.55
C THR A 31 -5.08 13.41 -12.90
N LEU A 32 -3.96 13.25 -13.62
CA LEU A 32 -2.75 12.70 -13.05
C LEU A 32 -2.28 13.49 -11.81
N ALA A 33 -2.48 14.81 -11.81
CA ALA A 33 -2.09 15.66 -10.69
C ALA A 33 -2.91 15.36 -9.43
N ASP A 34 -4.22 15.07 -9.57
CA ASP A 34 -5.05 14.68 -8.42
C ASP A 34 -4.66 13.29 -7.91
N HIS A 35 -4.42 12.34 -8.81
CA HIS A 35 -3.95 10.99 -8.47
C HIS A 35 -2.62 11.03 -7.71
N HIS A 36 -1.66 11.77 -8.26
CA HIS A 36 -0.38 12.02 -7.63
C HIS A 36 -0.56 12.71 -6.27
N GLY A 37 -1.39 13.75 -6.20
CA GLY A 37 -1.65 14.50 -4.97
C GLY A 37 -2.22 13.62 -3.86
N ALA A 38 -3.16 12.73 -4.18
CA ALA A 38 -3.70 11.75 -3.25
C ALA A 38 -2.61 10.83 -2.67
N LEU A 39 -1.75 10.28 -3.52
CA LEU A 39 -0.63 9.43 -3.06
C LEU A 39 0.42 10.22 -2.27
N ALA A 40 0.72 11.45 -2.68
CA ALA A 40 1.66 12.32 -2.00
C ALA A 40 1.19 12.69 -0.58
N SER A 41 -0.12 12.78 -0.36
CA SER A 41 -0.72 13.01 0.96
C SER A 41 -0.54 11.85 1.93
N VAL A 42 -0.24 10.65 1.42
CA VAL A 42 -0.01 9.44 2.23
C VAL A 42 1.49 9.13 2.25
N GLY A 43 2.21 9.81 3.14
CA GLY A 43 3.63 9.58 3.41
C GLY A 43 3.88 8.91 4.75
N LEU A 44 5.08 8.36 4.93
CA LEU A 44 5.56 7.95 6.24
C LEU A 44 5.93 9.20 7.05
N THR A 45 5.41 9.29 8.26
CA THR A 45 5.64 10.40 9.20
C THR A 45 6.56 10.00 10.36
N GLY A 46 6.76 8.70 10.54
CA GLY A 46 7.60 8.08 11.56
C GLY A 46 9.10 8.17 11.31
N ALA A 47 9.85 7.44 12.15
CA ALA A 47 11.32 7.32 12.08
C ALA A 47 11.75 6.01 11.39
N ALA A 48 11.04 5.60 10.35
CA ALA A 48 11.33 4.37 9.63
C ALA A 48 12.74 4.39 9.00
N PRO A 49 13.46 3.25 8.95
CA PRO A 49 14.75 3.15 8.28
C PRO A 49 14.70 3.58 6.80
N ALA A 50 15.80 4.12 6.28
CA ALA A 50 15.86 4.70 4.94
C ALA A 50 15.51 3.72 3.81
N ASP A 51 15.82 2.44 3.96
CA ASP A 51 15.44 1.39 3.02
C ASP A 51 13.95 1.03 3.06
N VAL A 52 13.31 1.12 4.23
CA VAL A 52 11.84 1.03 4.38
C VAL A 52 11.17 2.21 3.67
N VAL A 53 11.66 3.43 3.89
CA VAL A 53 11.16 4.65 3.21
C VAL A 53 11.31 4.50 1.69
N ALA A 54 12.48 4.11 1.21
CA ALA A 54 12.73 3.91 -0.21
C ALA A 54 11.85 2.80 -0.82
N ALA A 55 11.57 1.72 -0.09
CA ALA A 55 10.67 0.66 -0.54
C ALA A 55 9.22 1.16 -0.64
N PHE A 56 8.76 1.92 0.37
CA PHE A 56 7.43 2.51 0.38
C PHE A 56 7.25 3.52 -0.77
N ASP A 57 8.24 4.38 -1.00
CA ASP A 57 8.22 5.37 -2.08
C ASP A 57 8.25 4.74 -3.47
N ARG A 58 8.99 3.62 -3.63
CA ARG A 58 8.94 2.86 -4.89
C ARG A 58 7.53 2.32 -5.17
N ALA A 59 6.82 1.89 -4.13
CA ALA A 59 5.45 1.44 -4.26
C ALA A 59 4.53 2.60 -4.66
N ARG A 60 4.60 3.76 -3.99
CA ARG A 60 3.85 4.97 -4.36
C ARG A 60 4.14 5.42 -5.80
N ASN A 61 5.42 5.45 -6.18
CA ASN A 61 5.84 5.79 -7.53
C ASN A 61 5.26 4.82 -8.57
N THR A 62 5.20 3.53 -8.25
CA THR A 62 4.54 2.53 -9.12
C THR A 62 3.05 2.85 -9.28
N ILE A 63 2.36 3.18 -8.18
CA ILE A 63 0.92 3.46 -8.19
C ILE A 63 0.58 4.74 -8.96
N ILE A 64 1.47 5.74 -9.04
CA ILE A 64 1.27 6.92 -9.91
C ILE A 64 0.98 6.48 -11.35
N TYR A 65 1.71 5.49 -11.86
CA TYR A 65 1.54 5.00 -13.23
C TYR A 65 0.28 4.16 -13.42
N ALA A 66 -0.42 3.77 -12.34
CA ALA A 66 -1.73 3.15 -12.44
C ALA A 66 -2.76 4.05 -13.11
N PHE A 67 -2.53 5.37 -13.13
CA PHE A 67 -3.32 6.31 -13.92
C PHE A 67 -3.33 5.99 -15.42
N PHE A 68 -2.23 5.45 -15.94
CA PHE A 68 -2.10 5.05 -17.33
C PHE A 68 -2.41 3.57 -17.54
N ASP A 69 -2.04 2.70 -16.60
CA ASP A 69 -2.36 1.28 -16.65
C ASP A 69 -2.83 0.81 -15.28
N TYR A 70 -4.14 0.74 -15.11
CA TYR A 70 -4.78 0.50 -13.82
C TYR A 70 -4.41 -0.89 -13.25
N ASP A 71 -3.93 -1.83 -14.07
CA ASP A 71 -3.45 -3.13 -13.57
C ASP A 71 -2.18 -2.95 -12.70
N LEU A 72 -1.49 -1.81 -12.79
CA LEU A 72 -0.36 -1.45 -11.92
C LEU A 72 -0.76 -1.15 -10.47
N PHE A 73 -2.06 -1.02 -10.14
CA PHE A 73 -2.50 -0.99 -8.74
C PHE A 73 -2.05 -2.26 -8.00
N VAL A 74 -2.26 -3.43 -8.60
CA VAL A 74 -1.85 -4.73 -8.03
C VAL A 74 -0.35 -4.74 -7.74
N VAL A 75 0.45 -4.29 -8.70
CA VAL A 75 1.92 -4.26 -8.57
C VAL A 75 2.35 -3.29 -7.47
N GLY A 76 1.73 -2.12 -7.42
CA GLY A 76 1.95 -1.12 -6.40
C GLY A 76 1.62 -1.63 -5.00
N GLU A 77 0.42 -2.18 -4.81
CA GLU A 77 -0.04 -2.70 -3.52
C GLU A 77 0.85 -3.84 -3.02
N VAL A 78 1.24 -4.78 -3.89
CA VAL A 78 2.21 -5.83 -3.53
C VAL A 78 3.52 -5.21 -3.03
N GLN A 79 4.02 -4.14 -3.65
CA GLN A 79 5.21 -3.44 -3.18
C GLN A 79 4.98 -2.73 -1.84
N VAL A 80 3.80 -2.13 -1.61
CA VAL A 80 3.46 -1.51 -0.32
C VAL A 80 3.48 -2.56 0.79
N PHE A 81 2.86 -3.72 0.58
CA PHE A 81 2.92 -4.83 1.54
C PHE A 81 4.37 -5.28 1.77
N GLY A 82 5.19 -5.32 0.71
CA GLY A 82 6.61 -5.59 0.82
C GLY A 82 7.37 -4.58 1.69
N ALA A 83 7.03 -3.30 1.61
CA ALA A 83 7.60 -2.25 2.46
C ALA A 83 7.19 -2.45 3.93
N PHE A 84 5.94 -2.81 4.20
CA PHE A 84 5.49 -3.14 5.56
C PHE A 84 6.19 -4.40 6.10
N GLU A 85 6.34 -5.45 5.30
CA GLU A 85 7.13 -6.63 5.68
C GLU A 85 8.59 -6.28 5.99
N LEU A 86 9.20 -5.40 5.20
CA LEU A 86 10.56 -4.91 5.44
C LEU A 86 10.65 -4.14 6.76
N ALA A 87 9.67 -3.28 7.06
CA ALA A 87 9.61 -2.56 8.34
C ALA A 87 9.58 -3.52 9.53
N LEU A 88 8.74 -4.57 9.48
CA LEU A 88 8.68 -5.59 10.52
C LEU A 88 10.00 -6.36 10.65
N LYS A 89 10.67 -6.68 9.53
CA LYS A 89 11.99 -7.33 9.54
C LYS A 89 13.03 -6.45 10.24
N HIS A 90 13.08 -5.16 9.91
CA HIS A 90 13.98 -4.21 10.57
C HIS A 90 13.72 -4.14 12.07
N ARG A 91 12.45 -4.06 12.47
CA ARG A 91 12.09 -3.95 13.88
C ARG A 91 12.42 -5.20 14.70
N LEU A 92 12.22 -6.38 14.12
CA LEU A 92 12.40 -7.67 14.81
C LEU A 92 13.84 -8.17 14.82
N TYR A 93 14.62 -7.87 13.78
CA TYR A 93 15.93 -8.50 13.57
C TYR A 93 17.08 -7.51 13.36
N GLY A 94 16.80 -6.20 13.34
CA GLY A 94 17.78 -5.16 13.08
C GLY A 94 18.11 -4.98 11.58
N PRO A 95 19.04 -4.06 11.26
CA PRO A 95 19.41 -3.73 9.89
C PRO A 95 19.97 -4.95 9.14
N GLY A 96 19.43 -5.23 7.95
CA GLY A 96 19.89 -6.35 7.12
C GLY A 96 19.42 -7.74 7.57
N GLY A 97 18.48 -7.81 8.52
CA GLY A 97 17.91 -9.06 9.00
C GLY A 97 17.22 -9.85 7.89
N ALA A 98 17.95 -10.78 7.26
CA ALA A 98 17.44 -11.74 6.29
C ALA A 98 16.53 -12.77 6.97
N ALA A 99 15.36 -12.32 7.42
CA ALA A 99 14.37 -13.20 8.02
C ALA A 99 13.53 -13.86 6.93
N ARG A 100 13.55 -15.20 6.93
CA ARG A 100 12.59 -16.01 6.19
C ARG A 100 11.25 -16.00 6.93
N GLY A 101 10.16 -15.78 6.19
CA GLY A 101 8.82 -15.82 6.74
C GLY A 101 7.83 -15.05 5.88
N THR A 102 6.58 -15.47 5.91
CA THR A 102 5.46 -14.75 5.31
C THR A 102 5.10 -13.53 6.16
N LEU A 103 4.30 -12.59 5.62
CA LEU A 103 3.76 -11.47 6.40
C LEU A 103 3.09 -11.93 7.71
N ARG A 104 2.30 -13.01 7.64
CA ARG A 104 1.66 -13.61 8.82
C ARG A 104 2.67 -13.96 9.92
N ASN A 105 3.75 -14.64 9.57
CA ASN A 105 4.79 -15.03 10.53
C ASN A 105 5.47 -13.80 11.17
N LEU A 106 5.64 -12.72 10.41
CA LEU A 106 6.22 -11.47 10.92
C LEU A 106 5.25 -10.76 11.87
N VAL A 107 3.97 -10.67 11.51
CA VAL A 107 2.93 -10.07 12.34
C VAL A 107 2.79 -10.81 13.67
N GLU A 108 2.73 -12.14 13.66
CA GLU A 108 2.63 -12.94 14.90
C GLU A 108 3.82 -12.71 15.83
N LYS A 109 5.03 -12.63 15.27
CA LYS A 109 6.25 -12.33 16.05
C LYS A 109 6.23 -10.91 16.59
N ALA A 110 5.82 -9.93 15.78
CA ALA A 110 5.70 -8.54 16.20
C ALA A 110 4.66 -8.35 17.32
N ARG A 111 3.53 -9.06 17.26
CA ARG A 111 2.54 -9.10 18.35
C ARG A 111 3.12 -9.70 19.63
N LYS A 112 3.82 -10.84 19.53
CA LYS A 112 4.48 -11.48 20.69
C LYS A 112 5.55 -10.59 21.32
N ALA A 113 6.24 -9.77 20.51
CA ALA A 113 7.24 -8.81 20.96
C ALA A 113 6.64 -7.48 21.47
N GLY A 114 5.31 -7.31 21.44
CA GLY A 114 4.64 -6.07 21.83
C GLY A 114 4.86 -4.89 20.87
N VAL A 115 5.36 -5.16 19.66
CA VAL A 115 5.56 -4.15 18.60
C VAL A 115 4.26 -3.80 17.88
N LEU A 116 3.40 -4.80 17.68
CA LEU A 116 2.05 -4.62 17.14
C LEU A 116 1.02 -4.94 18.22
N PRO A 117 -0.18 -4.35 18.16
CA PRO A 117 -1.25 -4.66 19.12
C PRO A 117 -1.66 -6.13 19.02
N ALA A 118 -2.13 -6.67 20.15
CA ALA A 118 -2.71 -8.00 20.20
C ALA A 118 -3.87 -8.14 19.22
N LEU A 119 -4.14 -9.38 18.80
CA LEU A 119 -5.24 -9.69 17.87
C LEU A 119 -6.57 -9.16 18.44
N VAL A 120 -7.27 -8.34 17.65
CA VAL A 120 -8.59 -7.84 18.02
C VAL A 120 -9.64 -8.91 17.71
N PRO A 121 -10.37 -9.44 18.71
CA PRO A 121 -11.43 -10.41 18.45
C PRO A 121 -12.60 -9.71 17.75
N GLY A 122 -13.21 -10.40 16.80
CA GLY A 122 -14.38 -9.90 16.08
C GLY A 122 -15.12 -11.00 15.35
N PRO A 123 -16.30 -10.69 14.79
CA PRO A 123 -17.14 -11.67 14.11
C PRO A 123 -16.50 -12.24 12.84
N THR A 124 -15.48 -11.58 12.29
CA THR A 124 -14.78 -12.01 11.07
C THR A 124 -13.27 -11.82 11.21
N MET A 125 -12.49 -12.53 10.38
CA MET A 125 -11.03 -12.35 10.35
C MET A 125 -10.61 -10.93 9.96
N VAL A 126 -11.42 -10.20 9.18
CA VAL A 126 -11.13 -8.82 8.75
C VAL A 126 -11.53 -7.77 9.79
N SER A 127 -12.09 -8.20 10.93
CA SER A 127 -12.37 -7.29 12.06
C SER A 127 -11.08 -6.77 12.71
N ASP A 128 -9.97 -7.50 12.56
CA ASP A 128 -8.65 -7.02 12.89
C ASP A 128 -8.01 -6.37 11.63
N PRO A 129 -7.63 -5.08 11.68
CA PRO A 129 -7.09 -4.39 10.52
C PRO A 129 -5.81 -5.00 9.95
N ILE A 130 -4.97 -5.65 10.78
CA ILE A 130 -3.73 -6.28 10.31
C ILE A 130 -4.05 -7.62 9.64
N GLU A 131 -5.01 -8.39 10.15
CA GLU A 131 -5.48 -9.61 9.48
C GLU A 131 -6.17 -9.31 8.14
N ALA A 132 -6.89 -8.18 8.03
CA ALA A 132 -7.41 -7.71 6.75
C ALA A 132 -6.27 -7.47 5.73
N LEU A 133 -5.19 -6.80 6.13
CA LEU A 133 -4.01 -6.60 5.28
C LEU A 133 -3.34 -7.91 4.87
N ILE A 134 -3.25 -8.90 5.77
CA ILE A 134 -2.72 -10.23 5.44
C ILE A 134 -3.60 -10.91 4.38
N ALA A 135 -4.92 -10.85 4.53
CA ALA A 135 -5.86 -11.44 3.58
C ALA A 135 -5.72 -10.80 2.18
N LEU A 136 -5.68 -9.46 2.12
CA LEU A 136 -5.50 -8.72 0.87
C LEU A 136 -4.16 -9.05 0.20
N ARG A 137 -3.06 -9.01 0.95
CA ARG A 137 -1.72 -9.36 0.45
C ARG A 137 -1.67 -10.76 -0.14
N ASN A 138 -2.30 -11.73 0.53
CA ASN A 138 -2.35 -13.11 0.04
C ASN A 138 -3.18 -13.24 -1.24
N GLY A 139 -4.34 -12.57 -1.31
CA GLY A 139 -5.16 -12.53 -2.53
C GLY A 139 -4.39 -12.02 -3.75
N LEU A 140 -3.66 -10.91 -3.60
CA LEU A 140 -2.83 -10.36 -4.68
C LEU A 140 -1.65 -11.27 -5.06
N SER A 141 -1.09 -12.00 -4.10
CA SER A 141 0.09 -12.86 -4.33
C SER A 141 -0.23 -14.19 -5.03
N HIS A 142 -1.47 -14.68 -4.94
CA HIS A 142 -1.87 -15.97 -5.52
C HIS A 142 -2.49 -15.85 -6.92
N GLY A 143 -2.41 -14.65 -7.51
CA GLY A 143 -3.10 -14.33 -8.76
C GLY A 143 -4.56 -14.04 -8.48
N THR A 144 -5.01 -12.85 -8.87
CA THR A 144 -6.42 -12.46 -8.78
C THR A 144 -6.82 -11.74 -10.06
N THR A 145 -8.08 -11.88 -10.44
CA THR A 145 -8.72 -11.07 -11.48
C THR A 145 -9.21 -9.73 -10.93
N ASP A 146 -9.31 -9.61 -9.61
CA ASP A 146 -9.82 -8.43 -8.94
C ASP A 146 -8.73 -7.36 -8.90
N ILE A 147 -9.10 -6.15 -9.30
CA ILE A 147 -8.21 -4.99 -9.24
C ILE A 147 -8.92 -3.93 -8.42
N HIS A 148 -8.27 -3.50 -7.35
CA HIS A 148 -8.80 -2.48 -6.48
C HIS A 148 -9.01 -1.16 -7.21
N SER A 149 -10.03 -0.42 -6.78
CA SER A 149 -10.23 0.96 -7.22
C SER A 149 -9.13 1.88 -6.69
N PRO A 150 -8.92 3.07 -7.28
CA PRO A 150 -7.93 4.01 -6.76
C PRO A 150 -8.17 4.36 -5.29
N GLY A 151 -9.44 4.45 -4.85
CA GLY A 151 -9.79 4.66 -3.45
C GLY A 151 -9.36 3.49 -2.56
N MET A 152 -9.67 2.25 -2.96
CA MET A 152 -9.27 1.06 -2.21
C MET A 152 -7.74 0.90 -2.15
N ALA A 153 -7.03 1.13 -3.26
CA ALA A 153 -5.58 1.09 -3.27
C ALA A 153 -4.97 2.18 -2.37
N LEU A 154 -5.56 3.38 -2.34
CA LEU A 154 -5.14 4.46 -1.44
C LEU A 154 -5.36 4.07 0.03
N GLU A 155 -6.47 3.41 0.37
CA GLU A 155 -6.72 2.89 1.71
C GLU A 155 -5.67 1.84 2.12
N VAL A 156 -5.27 0.95 1.21
CA VAL A 156 -4.17 -0.01 1.45
C VAL A 156 -2.84 0.70 1.69
N VAL A 157 -2.51 1.71 0.86
CA VAL A 157 -1.29 2.52 1.04
C VAL A 157 -1.30 3.21 2.41
N ALA A 158 -2.43 3.82 2.78
CA ALA A 158 -2.60 4.53 4.04
C ALA A 158 -2.54 3.60 5.27
N ALA A 159 -3.19 2.44 5.20
CA ALA A 159 -3.13 1.45 6.27
C ALA A 159 -1.70 0.95 6.49
N CYS A 160 -0.97 0.62 5.42
CA CYS A 160 0.42 0.21 5.53
C CYS A 160 1.32 1.34 6.05
N ALA A 161 1.12 2.59 5.60
CA ALA A 161 1.85 3.74 6.13
C ALA A 161 1.64 3.89 7.64
N SER A 162 0.38 3.84 8.09
CA SER A 162 0.04 3.93 9.52
C SER A 162 0.68 2.82 10.35
N TRP A 163 0.74 1.59 9.84
CA TRP A 163 1.39 0.49 10.57
C TRP A 163 2.92 0.58 10.55
N ILE A 164 3.53 1.08 9.47
CA ILE A 164 4.96 1.36 9.43
C ILE A 164 5.31 2.45 10.46
N ASP A 165 4.55 3.53 10.51
CA ASP A 165 4.73 4.61 11.48
C ASP A 165 4.46 4.14 12.91
N HIS A 166 3.50 3.23 13.12
CA HIS A 166 3.30 2.60 14.43
C HIS A 166 4.52 1.78 14.88
N VAL A 167 5.17 1.06 13.96
CA VAL A 167 6.36 0.26 14.23
C VAL A 167 7.58 1.15 14.51
N PHE A 168 7.64 2.33 13.88
CA PHE A 168 8.69 3.33 14.00
C PHE A 168 8.13 4.73 14.28
N PRO A 169 7.61 4.99 15.49
CA PRO A 169 7.00 6.29 15.80
C PRO A 169 8.05 7.41 15.74
N SER A 170 7.63 8.60 15.32
CA SER A 170 8.44 9.81 15.44
C SER A 170 8.70 10.09 16.92
N THR A 171 9.91 10.51 17.26
CA THR A 171 10.18 10.95 18.65
C THR A 171 9.43 12.26 18.90
N PRO A 172 8.75 12.42 20.06
CA PRO A 172 8.07 13.67 20.42
C PRO A 172 9.04 14.84 20.56
#